data_AF-A0AAD4RA39-F1
#
_entry.id   AF-A0AAD4RA39-F1
#
_cell.length_a   1.000
_cell.length_b   1.000
_cell.length_c   1.000
_cell.angle_alpha   90.00
_cell.angle_beta   90.00
_cell.angle_gamma   90.00
#
_symmetry.space_group_name_H-M   'P 1'
#
loop_
_entity.id
_entity.type
_entity.pdbx_description
1 polymer ?
#
loop_
_entity_poly.entity_id
_entity_poly.type
_entity_poly.pdbx_seq_one_letter_code
_entity_poly.pdbx_strand_id
1 'polypeptide(L)'
;MHFLSVPWKLMFATIPPTDYWGGWACFTVSILMIGLLTAVIGDLASQFGCWVGLKDAVTAISFVALGTSVPDTFASKVSAVQDKYADNSIGNVTGSNAVNVFLGIGIAWTLAAVVHWFRGTVFYVDPGTLAFSVTIFCVEACVCIIVIVARRNPPIGGELGGPRKFQILTSGFFASLWLFYIGISALESYCVIAGF
;
A
#
# COMPACT_ATOMS: atom_id res chain seq x y z
N MET A 1 6.43 25.08 -4.95
CA MET A 1 5.58 23.92 -5.34
C MET A 1 5.48 23.74 -6.86
N HIS A 2 5.24 24.79 -7.66
CA HIS A 2 5.01 24.64 -9.11
C HIS A 2 6.18 24.00 -9.87
N PHE A 3 7.42 24.48 -9.68
CA PHE A 3 8.62 23.96 -10.34
C PHE A 3 8.89 22.47 -10.07
N LEU A 4 8.73 22.01 -8.82
CA LEU A 4 8.91 20.60 -8.44
C LEU A 4 7.87 19.67 -9.11
N SER A 5 6.68 20.19 -9.42
CA SER A 5 5.61 19.43 -10.07
C SER A 5 5.66 19.48 -11.60
N VAL A 6 6.55 20.28 -12.22
CA VAL A 6 6.59 20.47 -13.69
C VAL A 6 6.79 19.15 -14.44
N PRO A 7 7.73 18.25 -14.05
CA PRO A 7 7.89 16.98 -14.76
C PRO A 7 6.61 16.15 -14.77
N TRP A 8 5.92 16.08 -13.63
CA TRP A 8 4.65 15.36 -13.51
C TRP A 8 3.52 16.03 -14.27
N LYS A 9 3.43 17.36 -14.24
CA LYS A 9 2.43 18.09 -15.02
C LYS A 9 2.61 17.91 -16.52
N LEU A 10 3.84 17.91 -17.02
CA LEU A 10 4.14 17.68 -18.43
C LEU A 10 3.84 16.24 -18.84
N MET A 11 4.21 15.26 -18.01
CA MET A 11 3.92 13.85 -18.27
C MET A 11 2.41 13.59 -18.31
N PHE A 12 1.66 14.07 -17.31
CA PHE A 12 0.21 13.89 -17.25
C PHE A 12 -0.58 14.82 -18.19
N ALA A 13 0.03 15.85 -18.77
CA ALA A 13 -0.60 16.66 -19.82
C ALA A 13 -0.87 15.88 -21.11
N THR A 14 -0.28 14.69 -21.25
CA THR A 14 -0.57 13.77 -22.36
C THR A 14 -1.89 13.01 -22.20
N ILE A 15 -2.51 13.07 -21.02
CA ILE A 15 -3.83 12.47 -20.76
C ILE A 15 -4.90 13.31 -21.47
N PRO A 16 -5.75 12.71 -22.33
CA PRO A 16 -6.79 13.44 -23.03
C PRO A 16 -7.88 13.94 -22.06
N PRO A 17 -8.57 15.04 -22.39
CA PRO A 17 -9.63 15.59 -21.54
C PRO A 17 -10.80 14.61 -21.38
N THR A 18 -11.51 14.73 -20.26
CA THR A 18 -12.63 13.84 -19.87
C THR A 18 -13.83 13.91 -20.82
N ASP A 19 -13.93 14.97 -21.62
CA ASP A 19 -15.02 15.14 -22.58
C ASP A 19 -14.87 14.25 -23.83
N TYR A 20 -13.68 13.69 -24.05
CA TYR A 20 -13.40 12.85 -25.21
C TYR A 20 -13.92 11.42 -24.97
N TRP A 21 -14.70 10.90 -25.93
CA TRP A 21 -15.26 9.55 -25.89
C TRP A 21 -15.95 9.20 -24.57
N GLY A 22 -16.68 10.16 -23.98
CA GLY A 22 -17.40 9.95 -22.72
C GLY A 22 -16.48 9.59 -21.54
N GLY A 23 -15.22 10.02 -21.57
CA GLY A 23 -14.23 9.80 -20.51
C GLY A 23 -13.39 8.53 -20.68
N TRP A 24 -13.74 7.62 -21.58
CA TRP A 24 -13.01 6.35 -21.77
C TRP A 24 -11.57 6.53 -22.25
N ALA A 25 -11.33 7.55 -23.09
CA ALA A 25 -9.98 7.89 -23.55
C ALA A 25 -9.10 8.36 -22.38
N CYS A 26 -9.63 9.24 -21.54
CA CYS A 26 -8.94 9.74 -20.34
C CYS A 26 -8.62 8.59 -19.39
N PHE A 27 -9.60 7.73 -19.12
CA PHE A 27 -9.44 6.58 -18.23
C PHE A 27 -8.34 5.61 -18.68
N THR A 28 -8.38 5.20 -19.95
CA THR A 28 -7.45 4.21 -20.50
C THR A 28 -6.00 4.74 -20.51
N VAL A 29 -5.80 5.96 -20.99
CA VAL A 29 -4.45 6.58 -21.04
C VAL A 29 -3.91 6.81 -19.62
N SER A 30 -4.77 7.24 -18.69
CA SER A 30 -4.39 7.42 -17.27
C SER A 30 -3.92 6.12 -16.64
N ILE A 31 -4.66 5.01 -16.82
CA ILE A 31 -4.27 3.71 -16.28
C ILE A 31 -2.95 3.23 -16.85
N LEU A 32 -2.74 3.36 -18.17
CA LEU A 32 -1.48 2.98 -18.81
C LEU A 32 -0.30 3.81 -18.28
N MET A 33 -0.48 5.13 -18.13
CA MET A 33 0.55 5.99 -17.56
C MET A 33 0.85 5.66 -16.10
N ILE A 34 -0.17 5.42 -15.28
CA ILE A 34 0.02 5.03 -13.88
C ILE A 34 0.76 3.70 -13.81
N GLY A 35 0.42 2.72 -14.65
CA GLY A 35 1.12 1.44 -14.74
C GLY A 35 2.60 1.59 -15.09
N LEU A 36 2.91 2.35 -16.14
CA LEU A 36 4.30 2.63 -16.55
C LEU A 36 5.08 3.35 -15.46
N LEU A 37 4.48 4.40 -14.87
CA LEU A 37 5.12 5.17 -13.81
C LEU A 37 5.39 4.30 -12.58
N THR A 38 4.45 3.43 -12.21
CA THR A 38 4.60 2.52 -11.07
C THR A 38 5.75 1.54 -11.29
N ALA A 39 5.91 1.01 -12.52
CA ALA A 39 7.04 0.16 -12.87
C ALA A 39 8.39 0.90 -12.71
N VAL A 40 8.48 2.12 -13.27
CA VAL A 40 9.70 2.95 -13.16
C VAL A 40 10.02 3.30 -11.71
N ILE A 41 9.01 3.70 -10.92
CA ILE A 41 9.20 4.03 -9.50
C ILE A 41 9.64 2.80 -8.70
N GLY A 42 9.10 1.62 -9.00
CA GLY A 42 9.52 0.36 -8.36
C GLY A 42 11.01 0.07 -8.57
N ASP A 43 11.47 0.18 -9.83
CA ASP A 43 12.88 -0.04 -10.17
C ASP A 43 13.80 1.00 -9.51
N LEU A 44 13.40 2.28 -9.53
CA LEU A 44 14.15 3.35 -8.88
C LEU A 44 14.21 3.18 -7.36
N ALA A 45 13.12 2.71 -6.73
CA ALA A 45 13.09 2.43 -5.30
C ALA A 45 14.07 1.30 -4.93
N SER A 46 14.11 0.22 -5.71
CA SER A 46 15.07 -0.87 -5.52
C SER A 46 16.53 -0.39 -5.67
N GLN A 47 16.83 0.37 -6.72
CA GLN A 47 18.17 0.94 -6.93
C GLN A 47 18.58 1.91 -5.81
N PHE A 48 17.65 2.75 -5.36
CA PHE A 48 17.88 3.65 -4.23
C PHE A 48 18.15 2.87 -2.94
N GLY A 49 17.39 1.80 -2.68
CA GLY A 49 17.63 0.90 -1.56
C GLY A 49 19.07 0.36 -1.58
N CYS A 50 19.53 -0.10 -2.74
CA CYS A 50 20.91 -0.55 -2.94
C CYS A 50 21.95 0.53 -2.64
N TRP A 51 21.74 1.78 -3.09
CA TRP A 51 22.67 2.89 -2.81
C TRP A 51 22.75 3.27 -1.33
N VAL A 52 21.64 3.17 -0.61
CA VAL A 52 21.58 3.45 0.84
C VAL A 52 22.02 2.24 1.67
N GLY A 53 22.25 1.08 1.05
CA GLY A 53 22.61 -0.16 1.74
C GLY A 53 21.43 -0.86 2.41
N LEU A 54 20.20 -0.57 1.96
CA LEU A 54 18.99 -1.23 2.43
C LEU A 54 18.72 -2.52 1.67
N LYS A 55 18.42 -3.61 2.39
CA LYS A 55 17.94 -4.86 1.77
C LYS A 55 16.63 -4.62 1.02
N ASP A 56 16.45 -5.29 -0.10
CA ASP A 56 15.25 -5.17 -0.96
C ASP A 56 13.94 -5.36 -0.18
N ALA A 57 13.90 -6.34 0.74
CA ALA A 57 12.74 -6.58 1.60
C ALA A 57 12.39 -5.35 2.46
N VAL A 58 13.40 -4.70 3.05
CA VAL A 58 13.21 -3.51 3.90
C VAL A 58 12.77 -2.32 3.07
N THR A 59 13.35 -2.15 1.88
CA THR A 59 12.95 -1.10 0.92
C THR A 59 11.51 -1.28 0.45
N ALA A 60 11.08 -2.52 0.20
CA ALA A 60 9.73 -2.84 -0.23
C ALA A 60 8.68 -2.53 0.86
N ILE A 61 8.89 -3.01 2.10
CA ILE A 61 7.93 -2.80 3.19
C ILE A 61 7.87 -1.35 3.71
N SER A 62 8.87 -0.52 3.38
CA SER A 62 8.94 0.88 3.79
C SER A 62 8.59 1.83 2.65
N PHE A 63 9.52 2.06 1.71
CA PHE A 63 9.38 3.07 0.67
C PHE A 63 8.32 2.72 -0.37
N VAL A 64 8.34 1.48 -0.87
CA VAL A 64 7.39 1.06 -1.91
C VAL A 64 5.98 0.99 -1.33
N ALA A 65 5.81 0.33 -0.18
CA ALA A 65 4.52 0.23 0.51
C ALA A 65 3.93 1.58 0.89
N LEU A 66 4.76 2.52 1.40
CA LEU A 66 4.31 3.88 1.71
C LEU A 66 3.94 4.65 0.44
N GLY A 67 4.72 4.51 -0.62
CA GLY A 67 4.51 5.20 -1.90
C GLY A 67 3.16 4.89 -2.54
N THR A 68 2.68 3.64 -2.42
CA THR A 68 1.36 3.23 -2.93
C THR A 68 0.23 3.54 -1.95
N SER A 69 0.46 3.38 -0.64
CA SER A 69 -0.61 3.50 0.37
C SER A 69 -0.95 4.95 0.75
N VAL A 70 -0.02 5.89 0.60
CA VAL A 70 -0.27 7.31 0.93
C VAL A 70 -1.31 7.95 -0.01
N PRO A 71 -1.20 7.83 -1.34
CA PRO A 71 -2.24 8.27 -2.26
C PRO A 71 -3.61 7.64 -1.96
N ASP A 72 -3.65 6.32 -1.72
CA ASP A 72 -4.87 5.59 -1.36
C ASP A 72 -5.50 6.16 -0.08
N THR A 73 -4.66 6.44 0.93
CA THR A 73 -5.12 7.05 2.19
C THR A 73 -5.74 8.42 1.96
N PHE A 74 -5.16 9.26 1.08
CA PHE A 74 -5.74 10.55 0.74
C PHE A 74 -7.06 10.40 -0.02
N ALA A 75 -7.16 9.48 -0.97
CA ALA A 75 -8.40 9.21 -1.70
C ALA A 75 -9.51 8.68 -0.76
N SER A 76 -9.17 7.75 0.13
CA SER A 76 -10.07 7.22 1.17
C SER A 76 -10.50 8.29 2.18
N LYS A 77 -9.61 9.21 2.55
CA LYS A 77 -9.96 10.35 3.41
C LYS A 77 -10.91 11.31 2.72
N VAL A 78 -10.64 11.67 1.47
CA VAL A 78 -11.48 12.62 0.71
C VAL A 78 -12.88 12.03 0.54
N SER A 79 -12.99 10.75 0.15
CA SER A 79 -14.28 10.07 0.06
C SER A 79 -15.00 9.98 1.41
N ALA A 80 -14.30 9.68 2.51
CA ALA A 80 -14.91 9.64 3.84
C ALA A 80 -15.45 11.00 4.33
N VAL A 81 -14.81 12.11 3.92
CA VAL A 81 -15.27 13.46 4.28
C VAL A 81 -16.45 13.92 3.42
N GLN A 82 -16.51 13.47 2.17
CA GLN A 82 -17.54 13.86 1.20
C GLN A 82 -18.79 12.98 1.27
N ASP A 83 -18.66 11.75 1.73
CA ASP A 83 -19.74 10.77 1.82
C ASP A 83 -20.31 10.73 3.24
N LYS A 84 -21.65 10.70 3.36
CA LYS A 84 -22.36 10.72 4.64
C LYS A 84 -22.07 9.48 5.49
N TYR A 85 -21.90 8.32 4.83
CA TYR A 85 -21.69 7.03 5.49
C TYR A 85 -20.28 6.47 5.29
N ALA A 86 -19.43 7.19 4.54
CA ALA A 86 -18.07 6.76 4.19
C ALA A 86 -17.98 5.39 3.49
N ASP A 87 -19.07 4.91 2.87
CA ASP A 87 -19.12 3.61 2.18
C ASP A 87 -18.09 3.56 1.05
N ASN A 88 -17.94 4.67 0.32
CA ASN A 88 -16.93 4.80 -0.74
C ASN A 88 -15.49 4.66 -0.21
N SER A 89 -15.23 5.10 1.01
CA SER A 89 -13.91 4.98 1.65
C SER A 89 -13.60 3.52 1.96
N ILE A 90 -14.59 2.78 2.48
CA ILE A 90 -14.47 1.35 2.78
C ILE A 90 -14.24 0.55 1.49
N GLY A 91 -15.00 0.88 0.44
CA GLY A 91 -14.83 0.28 -0.89
C GLY A 91 -13.42 0.51 -1.45
N ASN A 92 -12.87 1.72 -1.32
CA ASN A 92 -11.53 2.04 -1.79
C ASN A 92 -10.45 1.25 -1.02
N VAL A 93 -10.48 1.28 0.32
CA VAL A 93 -9.47 0.59 1.16
C VAL A 93 -9.55 -0.93 1.00
N THR A 94 -10.75 -1.50 0.96
CA THR A 94 -10.92 -2.96 0.84
C THR A 94 -10.59 -3.42 -0.57
N GLY A 95 -11.05 -2.66 -1.58
CA GLY A 95 -10.81 -2.94 -2.99
C GLY A 95 -9.34 -2.89 -3.35
N SER A 96 -8.61 -1.84 -2.96
CA SER A 96 -7.19 -1.71 -3.33
C SER A 96 -6.33 -2.82 -2.71
N ASN A 97 -6.57 -3.17 -1.44
CA ASN A 97 -5.88 -4.29 -0.79
C ASN A 97 -6.23 -5.65 -1.42
N ALA A 98 -7.51 -5.89 -1.74
CA ALA A 98 -7.92 -7.11 -2.42
C ALA A 98 -7.26 -7.24 -3.79
N VAL A 99 -7.19 -6.16 -4.57
CA VAL A 99 -6.50 -6.15 -5.88
C VAL A 99 -5.00 -6.42 -5.70
N ASN A 100 -4.33 -5.83 -4.71
CA ASN A 100 -2.90 -6.07 -4.48
C ASN A 100 -2.60 -7.54 -4.16
N VAL A 101 -3.39 -8.18 -3.31
CA VAL A 101 -3.18 -9.57 -2.91
C VAL A 101 -3.63 -10.54 -4.01
N PHE A 102 -4.88 -10.44 -4.47
CA PHE A 102 -5.43 -11.41 -5.40
C PHE A 102 -4.96 -11.22 -6.84
N LEU A 103 -4.93 -9.98 -7.33
CA LEU A 103 -4.46 -9.72 -8.70
C LEU A 103 -2.95 -9.52 -8.73
N GLY A 104 -2.39 -8.68 -7.86
CA GLY A 104 -0.95 -8.39 -7.85
C GLY A 104 -0.10 -9.64 -7.62
N ILE A 105 -0.24 -10.28 -6.45
CA ILE A 105 0.52 -11.49 -6.13
C ILE A 105 -0.04 -12.70 -6.89
N GLY A 106 -1.37 -12.86 -6.94
CA GLY A 106 -1.99 -14.04 -7.54
C GLY A 106 -1.74 -14.20 -9.05
N ILE A 107 -1.82 -13.13 -9.84
CA ILE A 107 -1.53 -13.21 -11.28
C ILE A 107 -0.04 -13.44 -11.51
N ALA A 108 0.83 -12.72 -10.81
CA ALA A 108 2.28 -12.89 -10.94
C ALA A 108 2.70 -14.35 -10.63
N TRP A 109 2.17 -14.91 -9.54
CA TRP A 109 2.43 -16.31 -9.18
C TRP A 109 1.88 -17.29 -10.22
N THR A 110 0.63 -17.09 -10.68
CA THR A 110 0.01 -17.96 -11.69
C THR A 110 0.81 -17.97 -12.99
N LEU A 111 1.25 -16.80 -13.45
CA LEU A 111 2.07 -16.68 -14.65
C LEU A 111 3.42 -17.41 -14.49
N ALA A 112 4.09 -17.24 -13.35
CA ALA A 112 5.34 -17.94 -13.07
C ALA A 112 5.14 -19.46 -13.07
N ALA A 113 4.11 -19.96 -12.36
CA ALA A 113 3.80 -21.38 -12.30
C ALA A 113 3.51 -21.97 -13.70
N VAL A 114 2.74 -21.26 -14.53
CA VAL A 114 2.44 -21.67 -15.91
C VAL A 114 3.70 -21.74 -16.77
N VAL A 115 4.59 -20.74 -16.68
CA VAL A 115 5.87 -20.74 -17.43
C VAL A 115 6.76 -21.91 -17.01
N HIS A 116 6.87 -22.17 -15.71
CA HIS A 116 7.65 -23.30 -15.18
C HIS A 116 7.08 -24.64 -15.63
N TRP A 117 5.75 -24.78 -15.65
CA TRP A 117 5.06 -25.96 -16.20
C TRP A 117 5.40 -26.20 -17.67
N PHE A 118 5.31 -25.16 -18.52
CA PHE A 118 5.67 -25.27 -19.94
C PHE A 118 7.14 -25.64 -20.18
N ARG A 119 8.04 -25.24 -19.27
CA ARG A 119 9.47 -25.56 -19.34
C ARG A 119 9.83 -26.92 -18.72
N GLY A 120 8.86 -27.64 -18.14
CA GLY A 120 9.11 -28.90 -17.43
C GLY A 120 9.96 -28.73 -16.17
N THR A 121 9.96 -27.54 -15.57
CA THR A 121 10.73 -27.22 -14.35
C THR A 121 9.81 -27.07 -13.16
N VAL A 122 10.31 -27.41 -11.96
CA VAL A 122 9.57 -27.19 -10.72
C VAL A 122 9.66 -25.70 -10.33
N PHE A 123 8.52 -25.09 -10.02
CA PHE A 123 8.46 -23.74 -9.49
C PHE A 123 8.64 -23.79 -7.97
N TYR A 124 9.80 -23.37 -7.48
CA TYR A 124 10.14 -23.33 -6.06
C TYR A 124 10.17 -21.87 -5.59
N VAL A 125 9.52 -21.59 -4.46
CA VAL A 125 9.45 -20.25 -3.85
C VAL A 125 9.88 -20.36 -2.40
N ASP A 126 11.00 -19.75 -2.06
CA ASP A 126 11.42 -19.61 -0.67
C ASP A 126 10.55 -18.55 0.03
N PRO A 127 9.92 -18.87 1.17
CA PRO A 127 9.10 -17.91 1.91
C PRO A 127 9.92 -16.78 2.53
N GLY A 128 11.22 -16.96 2.74
CA GLY A 128 12.13 -15.95 3.27
C GLY A 128 11.61 -15.30 4.56
N THR A 129 11.76 -13.99 4.67
CA THR A 129 11.33 -13.16 5.82
C THR A 129 9.83 -12.82 5.82
N LEU A 130 9.09 -13.31 4.81
CA LEU A 130 7.69 -12.97 4.59
C LEU A 130 6.81 -13.52 5.71
N ALA A 131 7.03 -14.77 6.13
CA ALA A 131 6.23 -15.42 7.16
C ALA A 131 6.30 -14.66 8.49
N PHE A 132 7.49 -14.23 8.88
CA PHE A 132 7.72 -13.41 10.05
C PHE A 132 6.98 -12.07 9.95
N SER A 133 7.21 -11.32 8.86
CA SER A 133 6.60 -10.01 8.64
C SER A 133 5.06 -10.08 8.63
N VAL A 134 4.48 -11.06 7.92
CA VAL A 134 3.03 -11.26 7.86
C VAL A 134 2.45 -11.56 9.25
N THR A 135 3.16 -12.35 10.06
CA THR A 135 2.69 -12.66 11.41
C THR A 135 2.64 -11.42 12.30
N ILE A 136 3.70 -10.61 12.29
CA ILE A 136 3.72 -9.34 13.04
C ILE A 136 2.61 -8.41 12.56
N PHE A 137 2.43 -8.29 11.24
CA PHE A 137 1.34 -7.52 10.65
C PHE A 137 -0.04 -8.00 11.13
N CYS A 138 -0.29 -9.31 11.16
CA CYS A 138 -1.56 -9.86 11.65
C CYS A 138 -1.80 -9.55 13.14
N VAL A 139 -0.77 -9.67 13.98
CA VAL A 139 -0.86 -9.32 15.41
C VAL A 139 -1.21 -7.84 15.58
N GLU A 140 -0.50 -6.94 14.88
CA GLU A 140 -0.79 -5.51 14.91
C GLU A 140 -2.16 -5.16 14.35
N ALA A 141 -2.60 -5.84 13.29
CA ALA A 141 -3.94 -5.68 12.74
C ALA A 141 -5.01 -6.05 13.77
N CYS A 142 -4.83 -7.13 14.52
CA CYS A 142 -5.73 -7.48 15.63
C CYS A 142 -5.77 -6.38 16.70
N VAL A 143 -4.61 -5.83 17.08
CA VAL A 143 -4.52 -4.70 18.02
C VAL A 143 -5.27 -3.48 17.48
N CYS A 144 -5.06 -3.12 16.21
CA CYS A 144 -5.77 -2.04 15.54
C CYS A 144 -7.29 -2.24 15.56
N ILE A 145 -7.78 -3.44 15.24
CA ILE A 145 -9.20 -3.78 15.27
C ILE A 145 -9.77 -3.64 16.68
N ILE A 146 -9.08 -4.17 17.70
CA ILE A 146 -9.49 -4.04 19.10
C ILE A 146 -9.62 -2.56 19.50
N VAL A 147 -8.64 -1.74 19.14
CA VAL A 147 -8.68 -0.29 19.41
C VAL A 147 -9.84 0.38 18.68
N ILE A 148 -10.06 0.08 17.40
CA ILE A 148 -11.19 0.64 16.63
C ILE A 148 -12.52 0.25 17.27
N VAL A 149 -12.72 -1.03 17.59
CA VAL A 149 -13.95 -1.52 18.25
C VAL A 149 -14.14 -0.84 19.61
N ALA A 150 -13.08 -0.72 20.42
CA ALA A 150 -13.15 -0.02 21.70
C ALA A 150 -13.52 1.46 21.55
N ARG A 151 -13.09 2.13 20.47
CA ARG A 151 -13.46 3.53 20.18
C ARG A 151 -14.91 3.71 19.72
N ARG A 152 -15.55 2.64 19.22
CA ARG A 152 -16.98 2.68 18.85
C ARG A 152 -17.90 2.78 20.06
N ASN A 153 -17.39 2.56 21.27
CA ASN A 153 -18.18 2.69 22.49
C ASN A 153 -18.86 4.08 22.57
N PRO A 154 -20.15 4.14 22.95
CA PRO A 154 -20.93 5.38 23.03
C PRO A 154 -20.25 6.56 23.75
N PRO A 155 -19.52 6.38 24.88
CA PRO A 155 -18.83 7.49 25.54
C PRO A 155 -17.67 8.11 24.73
N ILE A 156 -17.10 7.39 23.75
CA ILE A 156 -16.01 7.89 22.90
C ILE A 156 -16.55 8.38 21.55
N GLY A 157 -17.55 7.68 20.98
CA GLY A 157 -18.23 8.10 19.74
C GLY A 157 -17.32 8.13 18.51
N GLY A 158 -16.49 7.09 18.31
CA GLY A 158 -15.41 7.06 17.31
C GLY A 158 -15.75 6.64 15.88
N GLU A 159 -17.02 6.46 15.50
CA GLU A 159 -17.46 5.85 14.21
C GLU A 159 -16.89 6.57 12.96
N LEU A 160 -16.77 7.91 12.97
CA LEU A 160 -16.27 8.71 11.83
C LEU A 160 -15.19 9.70 12.29
N GLY A 161 -14.15 9.17 12.94
CA GLY A 161 -13.04 9.97 13.49
C GLY A 161 -13.27 10.43 14.92
N GLY A 162 -14.51 10.70 15.31
CA GLY A 162 -14.89 11.05 16.68
C GLY A 162 -14.23 12.34 17.20
N PRO A 163 -14.15 12.53 18.53
CA PRO A 163 -13.55 13.73 19.10
C PRO A 163 -12.06 13.85 18.77
N ARG A 164 -11.62 15.06 18.40
CA ARG A 164 -10.25 15.35 17.93
C ARG A 164 -9.15 14.83 18.85
N LYS A 165 -9.35 14.86 20.17
CA LYS A 165 -8.39 14.34 21.16
C LYS A 165 -8.14 12.84 20.98
N PHE A 166 -9.20 12.05 20.90
CA PHE A 166 -9.10 10.59 20.74
C PHE A 166 -8.66 10.21 19.33
N GLN A 167 -9.07 10.98 18.32
CA GLN A 167 -8.60 10.79 16.94
C GLN A 167 -7.08 10.93 16.84
N ILE A 168 -6.52 12.04 17.32
CA ILE A 168 -5.07 12.29 17.22
C ILE A 168 -4.27 11.23 18.02
N LEU A 169 -4.74 10.91 19.23
CA LEU A 169 -4.09 9.89 20.07
C LEU A 169 -4.03 8.53 19.36
N THR A 170 -5.14 8.09 18.78
CA THR A 170 -5.24 6.76 18.17
C THR A 170 -4.57 6.69 16.81
N SER A 171 -4.63 7.77 16.01
CA SER A 171 -3.83 7.89 14.78
C SER A 171 -2.32 7.88 15.08
N GLY A 172 -1.87 8.55 16.14
CA GLY A 172 -0.47 8.50 16.58
C GLY A 172 -0.05 7.11 17.02
N PHE A 173 -0.91 6.40 17.76
CA PHE A 173 -0.67 5.01 18.14
C PHE A 173 -0.57 4.08 16.92
N PHE A 174 -1.47 4.18 15.94
CA PHE A 174 -1.38 3.38 14.71
C PHE A 174 -0.13 3.68 13.88
N ALA A 175 0.28 4.94 13.81
CA ALA A 175 1.55 5.30 13.17
C ALA A 175 2.75 4.68 13.91
N SER A 176 2.70 4.60 15.25
CA SER A 176 3.76 3.95 16.03
C SER A 176 3.82 2.44 15.83
N LEU A 177 2.66 1.77 15.66
CA LEU A 177 2.61 0.34 15.31
C LEU A 177 3.27 0.09 13.96
N TRP A 178 2.95 0.91 12.95
CA TRP A 178 3.59 0.79 11.64
C TRP A 178 5.13 0.98 11.68
N LEU A 179 5.62 1.93 12.48
CA LEU A 179 7.07 2.10 12.69
C LEU A 179 7.69 0.89 13.42
N PHE A 180 6.98 0.33 14.39
CA PHE A 180 7.38 -0.88 15.08
C PHE A 180 7.45 -2.09 14.12
N TYR A 181 6.43 -2.28 13.28
CA TYR A 181 6.43 -3.29 12.21
C TYR A 181 7.65 -3.19 11.30
N ILE A 182 7.94 -1.99 10.78
CA ILE A 182 9.10 -1.76 9.92
C ILE A 182 10.40 -2.07 10.69
N GLY A 183 10.51 -1.59 11.93
CA GLY A 183 11.71 -1.79 12.74
C GLY A 183 12.00 -3.27 13.01
N ILE A 184 11.00 -4.02 13.47
CA ILE A 184 11.14 -5.45 13.80
C ILE A 184 11.39 -6.29 12.54
N SER A 185 10.67 -6.02 11.45
CA SER A 185 10.85 -6.73 10.17
C SER A 185 12.22 -6.41 9.56
N ALA A 186 12.73 -5.19 9.73
CA ALA A 186 14.07 -4.84 9.30
C ALA A 186 15.14 -5.55 10.13
N LEU A 187 15.01 -5.59 11.46
CA LEU A 187 15.95 -6.28 12.35
C LEU A 187 16.05 -7.78 12.04
N GLU A 188 14.92 -8.43 11.76
CA GLU A 188 14.91 -9.82 11.29
C GLU A 188 15.56 -9.95 9.92
N SER A 189 15.25 -9.05 8.97
CA SER A 189 15.89 -9.06 7.64
C SER A 189 17.41 -8.90 7.72
N TYR A 190 17.96 -8.18 8.70
CA TYR A 190 19.40 -8.07 8.93
C TYR A 190 19.99 -9.17 9.82
N CYS A 191 19.22 -10.21 10.14
CA CYS A 191 19.60 -11.32 11.00
C CYS A 191 20.02 -10.89 12.42
N VAL A 192 19.54 -9.72 12.89
CA VAL A 192 19.78 -9.24 14.26
C VAL A 192 18.86 -9.98 15.25
N ILE A 193 17.64 -10.28 14.80
CA ILE A 193 16.67 -11.09 15.54
C ILE A 193 16.43 -12.36 14.72
N ALA A 194 16.32 -13.50 15.38
CA ALA A 194 15.92 -14.74 14.73
C ALA A 194 14.42 -14.69 14.43
N GLY A 195 14.07 -14.79 13.14
CA GLY A 195 12.73 -15.20 12.72
C GLY A 195 12.44 -16.64 13.11
N PHE A 196 11.20 -17.06 12.94
CA PHE A 196 10.74 -18.43 13.17
C PHE A 196 10.35 -19.09 11.85
#